data_AF-A0A226EKK8-F1
#
_entry.id   AF-A0A226EKK8-F1
#
_cell.length_a   1.000
_cell.length_b   1.000
_cell.length_c   1.000
_cell.angle_alpha   90.00
_cell.angle_beta   90.00
_cell.angle_gamma   90.00
#
_symmetry.space_group_name_H-M   'P 1'
#
loop_
_entity.id
_entity.type
_entity.pdbx_description
1 polymer ?
#
loop_
_entity_poly.entity_id
_entity_poly.type
_entity_poly.pdbx_seq_one_letter_code
_entity_poly.pdbx_strand_id
1 'polypeptide(L)'
;MGDFGVGYHVNPQILGEDVLGAATFIDAIIHNVHGVPFRIKNAISVREEDAGILWQQADFRAPKKVVTVRSHRLAVACTTTFNNYDYSINWFFYQDGSIQFQIQLLGIIYTTMIAAGSKSGVWGTQVAPQVGAQFHQHFFTARIDSDFDGIANSVSTQDVQGLNADTNSASNPYGQGITLNVTLLRTAGEGRTNIAPLKGRTWVVTNPNKASPVTGKPVGWKLILGTMPPLLMKKDSPLRPRAGHLEHDVWVTPYRDGDLYPGGFYLNNSGLPEWVGSDPGASIENTDVVLWHNFGISHITSPENYPIMNVETVGFWLKPYNFFNENPAIDVPPTVTS
;
A
#
# COMPACT_ATOMS: atom_id res chain seq x y z
N MET A 1 -5.49 -1.11 -14.61
CA MET A 1 -4.39 -0.21 -15.03
C MET A 1 -3.83 -0.55 -16.41
N GLY A 2 -3.39 -1.79 -16.66
CA GLY A 2 -2.78 -2.18 -17.95
C GLY A 2 -3.65 -1.98 -19.20
N ASP A 3 -4.98 -2.15 -19.09
CA ASP A 3 -5.89 -2.04 -20.25
C ASP A 3 -6.23 -0.60 -20.67
N PHE A 4 -6.15 0.36 -19.74
CA PHE A 4 -6.61 1.75 -19.96
C PHE A 4 -5.52 2.80 -19.75
N GLY A 5 -4.55 2.54 -18.88
CA GLY A 5 -3.50 3.48 -18.47
C GLY A 5 -4.00 4.60 -17.57
N VAL A 6 -3.55 4.59 -16.30
CA VAL A 6 -3.85 5.64 -15.29
C VAL A 6 -3.43 7.03 -15.76
N GLY A 7 -2.24 7.15 -16.36
CA GLY A 7 -1.75 8.44 -16.84
C GLY A 7 -2.57 9.05 -17.98
N TYR A 8 -3.23 8.24 -18.81
CA TYR A 8 -4.10 8.74 -19.89
C TYR A 8 -5.42 9.32 -19.37
N HIS A 9 -5.83 8.92 -18.17
CA HIS A 9 -7.12 9.22 -17.57
C HIS A 9 -6.96 10.10 -16.33
N VAL A 10 -5.83 10.79 -16.18
CA VAL A 10 -5.61 11.71 -15.06
C VAL A 10 -6.41 13.01 -15.29
N ASN A 11 -7.07 13.47 -14.24
CA ASN A 11 -7.90 14.67 -14.27
C ASN A 11 -7.03 15.91 -14.02
N PRO A 12 -7.22 17.01 -14.78
CA PRO A 12 -6.74 18.31 -14.36
C PRO A 12 -7.29 18.69 -12.99
N GLN A 13 -6.42 19.01 -12.04
CA GLN A 13 -6.82 19.41 -10.69
C GLN A 13 -7.01 20.92 -10.59
N ILE A 14 -8.08 21.33 -9.89
CA ILE A 14 -8.46 22.71 -9.65
C ILE A 14 -8.07 23.12 -8.22
N LEU A 15 -7.26 24.18 -8.10
CA LEU A 15 -6.93 24.78 -6.81
C LEU A 15 -8.17 25.40 -6.17
N GLY A 16 -8.42 25.09 -4.91
CA GLY A 16 -9.61 25.54 -4.15
C GLY A 16 -10.80 24.60 -4.23
N GLU A 17 -10.79 23.62 -5.13
CA GLU A 17 -11.83 22.60 -5.27
C GLU A 17 -11.27 21.20 -4.94
N ASP A 18 -10.44 20.66 -5.84
CA ASP A 18 -9.81 19.34 -5.65
C ASP A 18 -8.65 19.41 -4.64
N VAL A 19 -7.92 20.53 -4.65
CA VAL A 19 -6.72 20.74 -3.85
C VAL A 19 -6.87 22.01 -3.03
N LEU A 20 -6.86 21.87 -1.71
CA LEU A 20 -6.92 23.00 -0.78
C LEU A 20 -5.52 23.40 -0.30
N GLY A 21 -5.39 24.68 0.08
CA GLY A 21 -4.15 25.23 0.61
C GLY A 21 -3.17 25.66 -0.49
N ALA A 22 -1.88 25.78 -0.11
CA ALA A 22 -0.81 26.09 -1.06
C ALA A 22 -0.36 24.79 -1.76
N ALA A 23 -0.40 24.78 -3.09
CA ALA A 23 0.00 23.64 -3.90
C ALA A 23 0.80 24.07 -5.12
N THR A 24 1.77 23.24 -5.50
CA THR A 24 2.45 23.29 -6.79
C THR A 24 1.87 22.21 -7.69
N PHE A 25 1.65 22.55 -8.96
CA PHE A 25 1.10 21.61 -9.92
C PHE A 25 2.15 21.21 -10.95
N ILE A 26 2.12 19.93 -11.33
CA ILE A 26 2.95 19.36 -12.40
C ILE A 26 2.02 18.86 -13.48
N ASP A 27 2.37 19.17 -14.72
CA ASP A 27 1.58 18.81 -15.89
C ASP A 27 2.07 17.51 -16.50
N ALA A 28 1.14 16.74 -17.05
CA ALA A 28 1.47 15.52 -17.78
C ALA A 28 1.48 15.80 -19.29
N ILE A 29 2.51 15.35 -19.98
CA ILE A 29 2.56 15.32 -21.45
C ILE A 29 2.38 13.86 -21.89
N ILE A 30 1.30 13.60 -22.61
CA ILE A 30 0.94 12.27 -23.15
C ILE A 30 0.67 12.39 -24.65
N HIS A 31 0.33 11.29 -25.34
CA HIS A 31 0.04 11.30 -26.77
C HIS A 31 -1.36 10.77 -27.07
N ASN A 32 -1.97 11.24 -28.16
CA ASN A 32 -3.21 10.67 -28.68
C ASN A 32 -2.93 9.48 -29.61
N VAL A 33 -3.99 8.85 -30.14
CA VAL A 33 -3.89 7.69 -31.05
C VAL A 33 -3.15 7.96 -32.37
N HIS A 34 -2.88 9.23 -32.71
CA HIS A 34 -2.08 9.63 -33.88
C HIS A 34 -0.63 9.97 -33.51
N GLY A 35 -0.21 9.75 -32.26
CA GLY A 35 1.13 10.08 -31.78
C GLY A 35 1.36 11.58 -31.52
N VAL A 36 0.31 12.39 -31.53
CA VAL A 36 0.43 13.84 -31.28
C VAL A 36 0.46 14.08 -29.77
N PRO A 37 1.47 14.78 -29.24
CA PRO A 37 1.54 15.07 -27.82
C PRO A 37 0.46 16.09 -27.42
N PHE A 38 -0.14 15.90 -26.26
CA PHE A 38 -1.02 16.87 -25.63
C PHE A 38 -0.75 16.95 -24.13
N ARG A 39 -1.10 18.11 -23.56
CA ARG A 39 -0.82 18.47 -22.18
C ARG A 39 -2.08 18.36 -21.34
N ILE A 40 -2.02 17.56 -20.28
CA ILE A 40 -2.98 17.60 -19.18
C ILE A 40 -2.42 18.57 -18.14
N LYS A 41 -3.03 19.74 -18.03
CA LYS A 41 -2.64 20.74 -17.04
C LYS A 41 -2.97 20.25 -15.64
N ASN A 42 -2.14 20.59 -14.66
CA ASN A 42 -2.36 20.30 -13.24
C ASN A 42 -2.66 18.81 -12.97
N ALA A 43 -1.96 17.91 -13.66
CA ALA A 43 -2.20 16.47 -13.56
C ALA A 43 -1.81 15.92 -12.18
N ILE A 44 -0.75 16.46 -11.59
CA ILE A 44 -0.23 16.07 -10.27
C ILE A 44 -0.18 17.32 -9.39
N SER A 45 -0.63 17.20 -8.15
CA SER A 45 -0.43 18.21 -7.11
C SER A 45 0.65 17.78 -6.13
N VAL A 46 1.46 18.75 -5.72
CA VAL A 46 2.48 18.64 -4.67
C VAL A 46 2.17 19.70 -3.63
N ARG A 47 1.89 19.27 -2.40
CA ARG A 47 1.46 20.17 -1.32
C ARG A 47 1.90 19.67 0.04
N GLU A 48 1.94 20.56 1.01
CA GLU A 48 2.16 20.21 2.41
C GLU A 48 0.85 20.33 3.17
N GLU A 49 0.56 19.36 4.03
CA GLU A 49 -0.66 19.32 4.83
C GLU A 49 -0.33 19.09 6.30
N ASP A 50 -1.15 19.65 7.18
CA ASP A 50 -1.18 19.23 8.57
C ASP A 50 -1.58 17.75 8.67
N ALA A 51 -0.84 16.99 9.46
CA ALA A 51 -1.03 15.56 9.66
C ALA A 51 -1.24 15.21 11.15
N GLY A 52 -1.76 16.15 11.94
CA GLY A 52 -2.06 15.94 13.36
C GLY A 52 -0.82 16.03 14.26
N ILE A 53 -0.73 15.16 15.27
CA ILE A 53 0.37 15.15 16.24
C ILE A 53 1.49 14.24 15.72
N LEU A 54 2.72 14.76 15.69
CA LEU A 54 3.91 13.99 15.35
C LEU A 54 4.38 13.18 16.56
N TRP A 55 4.56 13.88 17.69
CA TRP A 55 4.79 13.25 18.99
C TRP A 55 4.35 14.21 20.11
N GLN A 56 4.00 13.62 21.24
CA GLN A 56 3.60 14.35 22.44
C GLN A 56 4.06 13.59 23.68
N GLN A 57 4.52 14.31 24.70
CA GLN A 57 4.81 13.75 26.01
C GLN A 57 4.28 14.67 27.10
N ALA A 58 3.57 14.09 28.08
CA ALA A 58 3.10 14.77 29.28
C ALA A 58 3.68 14.09 30.53
N ASP A 59 4.19 14.85 31.50
CA ASP A 59 4.64 14.30 32.79
C ASP A 59 3.54 14.43 33.85
N PHE A 60 2.98 13.31 34.29
CA PHE A 60 1.93 13.30 35.31
C PHE A 60 2.39 13.84 36.68
N ARG A 61 3.70 13.82 36.96
CA ARG A 61 4.30 14.33 38.21
C ARG A 61 4.51 15.84 38.17
N ALA A 62 4.52 16.43 36.98
CA ALA A 62 4.66 17.87 36.77
C ALA A 62 3.46 18.38 35.95
N PRO A 63 2.30 18.59 36.59
CA PRO A 63 1.12 19.12 35.93
C PRO A 63 1.48 20.40 35.18
N LYS A 64 1.08 20.49 33.90
CA LYS A 64 1.40 21.55 32.92
C LYS A 64 2.70 21.39 32.12
N LYS A 65 3.54 20.39 32.37
CA LYS A 65 4.68 20.06 31.47
C LYS A 65 4.22 19.10 30.38
N VAL A 66 3.82 19.68 29.25
CA VAL A 66 3.46 18.95 28.04
C VAL A 66 4.26 19.52 26.88
N VAL A 67 4.93 18.66 26.12
CA VAL A 67 5.55 19.04 24.85
C VAL A 67 4.73 18.40 23.74
N THR A 68 4.27 19.21 22.79
CA THR A 68 3.48 18.76 21.64
C THR A 68 4.10 19.28 20.36
N VAL A 69 4.45 18.36 19.46
CA VAL A 69 4.95 18.65 18.13
C VAL A 69 3.91 18.21 17.10
N ARG A 70 3.57 19.10 16.17
CA ARG A 70 2.66 18.79 15.07
C ARG A 70 3.39 18.16 13.90
N SER A 71 2.69 17.27 13.23
CA SER A 71 3.17 16.61 12.02
C SER A 71 2.73 17.39 10.81
N HIS A 72 3.64 17.57 9.87
CA HIS A 72 3.37 17.99 8.50
C HIS A 72 3.76 16.85 7.56
N ARG A 73 2.99 16.66 6.50
CA ARG A 73 3.30 15.69 5.46
C ARG A 73 3.36 16.35 4.09
N LEU A 74 4.31 15.93 3.26
CA LEU A 74 4.31 16.22 1.84
C LEU A 74 3.37 15.24 1.14
N ALA A 75 2.35 15.74 0.45
CA ALA A 75 1.42 14.99 -0.37
C ALA A 75 1.71 15.18 -1.85
N VAL A 76 1.94 14.08 -2.57
CA VAL A 76 2.03 14.04 -4.03
C VAL A 76 0.88 13.21 -4.55
N ALA A 77 -0.04 13.84 -5.28
CA ALA A 77 -1.33 13.23 -5.59
C ALA A 77 -1.82 13.46 -7.01
N CYS A 78 -2.54 12.49 -7.55
CA CYS A 78 -3.34 12.64 -8.75
C CYS A 78 -4.70 11.94 -8.62
N THR A 79 -5.69 12.44 -9.35
CA THR A 79 -7.02 11.81 -9.46
C THR A 79 -7.20 11.31 -10.88
N THR A 80 -7.68 10.08 -11.04
CA THR A 80 -7.95 9.47 -12.35
C THR A 80 -9.37 8.92 -12.42
N THR A 81 -10.02 9.09 -13.57
CA THR A 81 -11.39 8.58 -13.81
C THR A 81 -11.37 7.41 -14.78
N PHE A 82 -11.85 6.26 -14.34
CA PHE A 82 -12.08 5.09 -15.19
C PHE A 82 -13.57 4.80 -15.29
N ASN A 83 -14.17 5.28 -16.38
CA ASN A 83 -15.58 5.12 -16.66
C ASN A 83 -16.44 5.64 -15.49
N ASN A 84 -16.96 4.75 -14.64
CA ASN A 84 -17.81 5.09 -13.51
C ASN A 84 -17.03 5.40 -12.22
N TYR A 85 -15.80 4.93 -12.07
CA TYR A 85 -15.02 5.11 -10.84
C TYR A 85 -13.98 6.22 -10.96
N ASP A 86 -13.73 6.89 -9.85
CA ASP A 86 -12.63 7.84 -9.66
C ASP A 86 -11.66 7.28 -8.61
N TYR A 87 -10.36 7.46 -8.82
CA TYR A 87 -9.32 7.05 -7.87
C TYR A 87 -8.39 8.22 -7.60
N SER A 88 -8.33 8.67 -6.35
CA SER A 88 -7.31 9.60 -5.88
C SER A 88 -6.11 8.81 -5.35
N ILE A 89 -4.99 8.88 -6.06
CA ILE A 89 -3.74 8.17 -5.76
C ILE A 89 -2.80 9.14 -5.06
N ASN A 90 -2.42 8.81 -3.83
CA ASN A 90 -1.70 9.70 -2.93
C ASN A 90 -0.44 9.03 -2.36
N TRP A 91 0.69 9.69 -2.53
CA TRP A 91 1.91 9.42 -1.76
C TRP A 91 2.08 10.50 -0.70
N PHE A 92 2.27 10.09 0.55
CA PHE A 92 2.55 10.98 1.67
C PHE A 92 3.91 10.67 2.28
N PHE A 93 4.69 11.72 2.55
CA PHE A 93 6.01 11.64 3.18
C PHE A 93 5.97 12.42 4.50
N TYR A 94 6.38 11.77 5.59
CA TYR A 94 6.27 12.29 6.94
C TYR A 94 7.63 12.67 7.52
N GLN A 95 7.63 13.59 8.48
CA GLN A 95 8.83 14.06 9.18
C GLN A 95 9.54 12.97 9.99
N ASP A 96 8.84 11.88 10.35
CA ASP A 96 9.43 10.72 11.04
C ASP A 96 10.12 9.72 10.08
N GLY A 97 10.19 10.03 8.78
CA GLY A 97 10.72 9.16 7.74
C GLY A 97 9.73 8.08 7.27
N SER A 98 8.50 8.08 7.77
CA SER A 98 7.44 7.20 7.25
C SER A 98 6.98 7.67 5.86
N ILE A 99 6.68 6.68 5.02
CA ILE A 99 6.03 6.88 3.71
C ILE A 99 4.68 6.18 3.77
N GLN A 100 3.63 6.85 3.33
CA GLN A 100 2.30 6.26 3.19
C GLN A 100 1.87 6.31 1.73
N PHE A 101 1.33 5.21 1.26
CA PHE A 101 0.57 5.18 0.02
C PHE A 101 -0.91 5.03 0.35
N GLN A 102 -1.76 5.83 -0.28
CA GLN A 102 -3.21 5.75 -0.13
C GLN A 102 -3.90 5.91 -1.48
N ILE A 103 -4.88 5.06 -1.74
CA ILE A 103 -5.86 5.24 -2.79
C ILE A 103 -7.20 5.51 -2.13
N GLN A 104 -7.86 6.57 -2.57
CA GLN A 104 -9.25 6.84 -2.26
C GLN A 104 -10.10 6.43 -3.45
N LEU A 105 -11.08 5.57 -3.21
CA LEU A 105 -12.05 5.12 -4.19
C LEU A 105 -13.28 6.03 -4.09
N LEU A 106 -13.61 6.62 -5.24
CA LEU A 106 -14.57 7.70 -5.42
C LEU A 106 -15.46 7.37 -6.65
N GLY A 107 -16.39 8.27 -6.99
CA GLY A 107 -17.20 8.16 -8.20
C GLY A 107 -18.50 7.39 -7.98
N ILE A 108 -18.93 6.65 -8.99
CA ILE A 108 -20.23 5.99 -9.06
C ILE A 108 -20.02 4.48 -9.14
N ILE A 109 -20.71 3.71 -8.30
CA ILE A 109 -20.66 2.25 -8.36
C ILE A 109 -21.21 1.74 -9.69
N TYR A 110 -20.67 0.64 -10.21
CA TYR A 110 -21.21 0.04 -11.44
C TYR A 110 -22.61 -0.51 -11.20
N THR A 111 -23.57 -0.16 -12.05
CA THR A 111 -24.97 -0.53 -11.91
C THR A 111 -25.47 -1.47 -13.00
N THR A 112 -26.50 -2.23 -12.65
CA THR A 112 -27.23 -3.17 -13.48
C THR A 112 -28.72 -2.95 -13.28
N MET A 113 -29.52 -3.33 -14.27
CA MET A 113 -30.98 -3.24 -14.18
C MET A 113 -31.56 -4.43 -13.42
N ILE A 114 -32.48 -4.18 -12.50
CA ILE A 114 -33.32 -5.19 -11.86
C ILE A 114 -34.72 -5.11 -12.49
N ALA A 115 -35.22 -6.25 -12.98
CA ALA A 115 -36.54 -6.34 -13.57
C ALA A 115 -37.64 -5.93 -12.58
N ALA A 116 -38.72 -5.30 -13.06
CA ALA A 116 -39.82 -4.87 -12.21
C ALA A 116 -40.41 -6.07 -11.44
N GLY A 117 -40.64 -5.88 -10.13
CA GLY A 117 -41.12 -6.94 -9.23
C GLY A 117 -40.09 -7.99 -8.84
N SER A 118 -38.85 -7.91 -9.34
CA SER A 118 -37.74 -8.78 -8.92
C SER A 118 -36.94 -8.18 -7.77
N LYS A 119 -36.17 -9.02 -7.06
CA LYS A 119 -35.21 -8.62 -6.03
C LYS A 119 -33.77 -8.80 -6.53
N SER A 120 -32.80 -8.14 -5.92
CA SER A 120 -31.39 -8.44 -6.16
C SER A 120 -31.06 -9.87 -5.72
N GLY A 121 -30.18 -10.55 -6.48
CA GLY A 121 -29.65 -11.86 -6.10
C GLY A 121 -28.57 -11.76 -5.01
N VAL A 122 -27.95 -12.88 -4.63
CA VAL A 122 -26.92 -12.92 -3.57
C VAL A 122 -25.56 -12.34 -3.98
N TRP A 123 -25.45 -11.85 -5.22
CA TRP A 123 -24.24 -11.31 -5.84
C TRP A 123 -24.24 -9.78 -5.92
N GLY A 124 -25.23 -9.12 -5.32
CA GLY A 124 -25.32 -7.66 -5.32
C GLY A 124 -26.44 -7.11 -4.45
N THR A 125 -26.48 -5.78 -4.36
CA THR A 125 -27.49 -5.04 -3.58
C THR A 125 -28.37 -4.23 -4.51
N GLN A 126 -29.68 -4.22 -4.27
CA GLN A 126 -30.56 -3.22 -4.88
C GLN A 126 -30.36 -1.87 -4.16
N VAL A 127 -29.70 -0.92 -4.81
CA VAL A 127 -29.32 0.39 -4.22
C VAL A 127 -30.37 1.48 -4.47
N ALA A 128 -31.24 1.28 -5.45
CA ALA A 128 -32.41 2.12 -5.72
C ALA A 128 -33.52 1.27 -6.39
N PRO A 129 -34.77 1.77 -6.56
CA PRO A 129 -35.79 1.05 -7.31
C PRO A 129 -35.27 0.60 -8.68
N GLN A 130 -35.25 -0.71 -8.92
CA GLN A 130 -34.78 -1.35 -10.16
C GLN A 130 -33.28 -1.15 -10.50
N VAL A 131 -32.45 -0.68 -9.55
CA VAL A 131 -31.01 -0.50 -9.74
C VAL A 131 -30.25 -1.46 -8.83
N GLY A 132 -29.54 -2.41 -9.43
CA GLY A 132 -28.68 -3.36 -8.73
C GLY A 132 -27.21 -3.02 -8.89
N ALA A 133 -26.43 -3.11 -7.82
CA ALA A 133 -24.98 -3.00 -7.85
C ALA A 133 -24.34 -4.33 -7.46
N GLN A 134 -23.45 -4.85 -8.29
CA GLN A 134 -22.81 -6.16 -8.07
C GLN A 134 -21.65 -6.02 -7.09
N PHE A 135 -21.47 -7.04 -6.24
CA PHE A 135 -20.28 -7.13 -5.40
C PHE A 135 -19.05 -7.34 -6.26
N HIS A 136 -17.96 -6.67 -5.92
CA HIS A 136 -16.72 -6.69 -6.70
C HIS A 136 -15.51 -6.46 -5.81
N GLN A 137 -14.31 -6.72 -6.33
CA GLN A 137 -13.06 -6.47 -5.62
C GLN A 137 -12.23 -5.45 -6.38
N HIS A 138 -11.60 -4.54 -5.64
CA HIS A 138 -10.57 -3.64 -6.15
C HIS A 138 -9.23 -4.14 -5.65
N PHE A 139 -8.31 -4.46 -6.56
CA PHE A 139 -6.95 -4.86 -6.22
C PHE A 139 -5.94 -3.94 -6.89
N PHE A 140 -4.87 -3.66 -6.16
CA PHE A 140 -3.76 -2.83 -6.58
C PHE A 140 -2.46 -3.56 -6.25
N THR A 141 -1.46 -3.41 -7.12
CA THR A 141 -0.12 -3.93 -6.89
C THR A 141 0.85 -2.76 -6.85
N ALA A 142 1.47 -2.51 -5.69
CA ALA A 142 2.57 -1.56 -5.58
C ALA A 142 3.89 -2.25 -5.91
N ARG A 143 4.64 -1.70 -6.87
CA ARG A 143 6.03 -2.06 -7.16
C ARG A 143 6.94 -1.17 -6.32
N ILE A 144 7.68 -1.76 -5.38
CA ILE A 144 8.59 -1.07 -4.48
C ILE A 144 9.99 -1.57 -4.79
N ASP A 145 10.70 -0.78 -5.60
CA ASP A 145 12.13 -0.94 -5.86
C ASP A 145 12.89 -0.35 -4.68
N SER A 146 13.68 -1.15 -3.96
CA SER A 146 14.22 -0.76 -2.65
C SER A 146 15.73 -0.62 -2.64
N ASP A 147 16.19 0.59 -2.31
CA ASP A 147 17.62 0.94 -2.16
C ASP A 147 17.92 1.44 -0.74
N PHE A 148 17.40 0.77 0.29
CA PHE A 148 17.56 1.26 1.67
C PHE A 148 19.02 1.19 2.13
N ASP A 149 19.66 2.35 2.28
CA ASP A 149 21.11 2.49 2.55
C ASP A 149 22.01 1.76 1.52
N GLY A 150 21.54 1.63 0.27
CA GLY A 150 22.20 0.95 -0.83
C GLY A 150 21.34 -0.15 -1.47
N ILE A 151 21.76 -0.62 -2.65
CA ILE A 151 20.99 -1.55 -3.50
C ILE A 151 20.92 -2.99 -2.98
N ALA A 152 21.91 -3.41 -2.19
CA ALA A 152 22.01 -4.79 -1.73
C ALA A 152 21.09 -4.98 -0.52
N ASN A 153 19.84 -5.38 -0.78
CA ASN A 153 18.77 -5.50 0.21
C ASN A 153 18.31 -6.97 0.32
N SER A 154 17.65 -7.27 1.43
CA SER A 154 17.05 -8.58 1.74
C SER A 154 15.67 -8.37 2.31
N VAL A 155 14.75 -9.30 2.06
CA VAL A 155 13.38 -9.24 2.58
C VAL A 155 13.13 -10.38 3.57
N SER A 156 12.52 -10.05 4.71
CA SER A 156 12.09 -11.04 5.70
C SER A 156 10.62 -10.86 6.08
N THR A 157 9.92 -11.96 6.33
CA THR A 157 8.65 -11.91 7.09
C THR A 157 8.94 -11.94 8.59
N GLN A 158 8.23 -11.14 9.36
CA GLN A 158 8.24 -11.17 10.83
C GLN A 158 6.86 -11.57 11.35
N ASP A 159 6.77 -12.73 11.99
CA ASP A 159 5.57 -13.20 12.69
C ASP A 159 5.71 -12.96 14.19
N VAL A 160 4.69 -12.39 14.82
CA VAL A 160 4.59 -12.27 16.27
C VAL A 160 4.09 -13.59 16.85
N GLN A 161 4.75 -14.08 17.89
CA GLN A 161 4.36 -15.29 18.59
C GLN A 161 4.69 -15.22 20.08
N GLY A 162 4.04 -16.07 20.88
CA GLY A 162 4.45 -16.30 22.26
C GLY A 162 5.86 -16.89 22.30
N LEU A 163 6.61 -16.58 23.36
CA LEU A 163 7.88 -17.22 23.64
C LEU A 163 7.65 -18.72 23.83
N ASN A 164 8.35 -19.56 23.06
CA ASN A 164 8.23 -21.02 23.13
C ASN A 164 8.97 -21.56 24.37
N ALA A 165 8.42 -21.29 25.54
CA ALA A 165 8.90 -21.76 26.83
C ALA A 165 7.71 -21.88 27.79
N ASP A 166 7.73 -22.92 28.63
CA ASP A 166 6.63 -23.23 29.53
C ASP A 166 6.40 -22.14 30.58
N THR A 167 5.14 -21.93 30.96
CA THR A 167 4.79 -21.13 32.13
C THR A 167 5.45 -21.73 33.38
N ASN A 168 5.93 -20.88 34.28
CA ASN A 168 6.75 -21.24 35.44
C ASN A 168 8.16 -21.75 35.13
N SER A 169 8.60 -21.72 33.86
CA SER A 169 10.02 -21.93 33.53
C SER A 169 10.87 -20.71 33.90
N ALA A 170 12.19 -20.89 34.05
CA ALA A 170 13.11 -19.79 34.31
C ALA A 170 13.09 -18.71 33.19
N SER A 171 12.86 -19.13 31.94
CA SER A 171 12.81 -18.25 30.76
C SER A 171 11.45 -17.60 30.53
N ASN A 172 10.36 -18.14 31.10
CA ASN A 172 9.00 -17.61 30.92
C ASN A 172 8.15 -17.79 32.18
N PRO A 173 8.56 -17.20 33.32
CA PRO A 173 7.99 -17.54 34.64
C PRO A 173 6.48 -17.31 34.75
N TYR A 174 5.92 -16.33 34.01
CA TYR A 174 4.47 -16.07 34.04
C TYR A 174 3.79 -16.28 32.68
N GLY A 175 4.45 -16.93 31.72
CA GLY A 175 3.82 -17.30 30.45
C GLY A 175 3.54 -16.13 29.49
N GLN A 176 4.03 -14.92 29.77
CA GLN A 176 3.71 -13.69 29.03
C GLN A 176 4.77 -13.28 28.00
N GLY A 177 5.82 -14.09 27.81
CA GLY A 177 6.87 -13.80 26.84
C GLY A 177 6.32 -13.67 25.41
N ILE A 178 6.74 -12.63 24.71
CA ILE A 178 6.44 -12.39 23.29
C ILE A 178 7.77 -12.34 22.55
N THR A 179 7.81 -12.96 21.37
CA THR A 179 8.97 -12.97 20.50
C THR A 179 8.57 -12.82 19.04
N LEU A 180 9.57 -12.64 18.19
CA LEU A 180 9.43 -12.59 16.74
C LEU A 180 10.03 -13.84 16.12
N ASN A 181 9.28 -14.51 15.26
CA ASN A 181 9.83 -15.46 14.31
C ASN A 181 10.16 -14.72 13.01
N VAL A 182 11.45 -14.60 12.70
CA VAL A 182 11.94 -13.90 11.51
C VAL A 182 12.35 -14.93 10.46
N THR A 183 11.70 -14.90 9.31
CA THR A 183 12.02 -15.77 8.18
C THR A 183 12.58 -14.93 7.05
N LEU A 184 13.88 -15.08 6.78
CA LEU A 184 14.54 -14.47 5.62
C LEU A 184 14.12 -15.20 4.34
N LEU A 185 13.68 -14.45 3.34
CA LEU A 185 13.31 -14.94 2.02
C LEU A 185 14.56 -14.88 1.13
N ARG A 186 15.02 -16.03 0.64
CA ARG A 186 16.31 -16.15 -0.07
C ARG A 186 16.16 -16.29 -1.57
N THR A 187 15.03 -16.85 -2.00
CA THR A 187 14.75 -17.09 -3.42
C THR A 187 13.41 -16.48 -3.82
N ALA A 188 13.25 -16.14 -5.09
CA ALA A 188 11.97 -15.63 -5.62
C ALA A 188 10.80 -16.59 -5.33
N GLY A 189 11.06 -17.90 -5.31
CA GLY A 189 10.10 -18.92 -4.93
C GLY A 189 9.61 -18.80 -3.49
N GLU A 190 10.51 -18.47 -2.54
CA GLU A 190 10.20 -18.15 -1.14
C GLU A 190 9.56 -16.77 -0.99
N GLY A 191 9.85 -15.84 -1.91
CA GLY A 191 9.30 -14.48 -1.98
C GLY A 191 7.78 -14.41 -2.13
N ARG A 192 7.12 -15.51 -2.49
CA ARG A 192 5.67 -15.64 -2.64
C ARG A 192 4.99 -15.88 -1.29
N THR A 193 4.54 -14.82 -0.65
CA THR A 193 4.07 -14.86 0.73
C THR A 193 2.70 -14.23 0.89
N ASN A 194 1.95 -14.74 1.87
CA ASN A 194 0.61 -14.27 2.21
C ASN A 194 0.58 -13.68 3.61
N ILE A 195 -0.42 -12.84 3.85
CA ILE A 195 -0.73 -12.31 5.18
C ILE A 195 -1.04 -13.46 6.14
N ALA A 196 -0.65 -13.25 7.40
CA ALA A 196 -1.07 -14.09 8.51
C ALA A 196 -1.63 -13.17 9.61
N PRO A 197 -2.90 -12.74 9.50
CA PRO A 197 -3.47 -11.73 10.40
C PRO A 197 -3.40 -12.14 11.87
N LEU A 198 -3.59 -13.44 12.16
CA LEU A 198 -3.50 -13.99 13.51
C LEU A 198 -2.07 -14.02 14.09
N LYS A 199 -1.04 -13.83 13.26
CA LYS A 199 0.36 -13.73 13.67
C LYS A 199 0.89 -12.29 13.59
N GLY A 200 0.05 -11.32 13.22
CA GLY A 200 0.50 -9.94 13.02
C GLY A 200 1.66 -9.82 12.02
N ARG A 201 1.67 -10.65 10.96
CA ARG A 201 2.78 -10.72 10.01
C ARG A 201 3.09 -9.36 9.41
N THR A 202 4.37 -9.02 9.34
CA THR A 202 4.89 -7.86 8.59
C THR A 202 6.05 -8.27 7.69
N TRP A 203 6.36 -7.45 6.68
CA TRP A 203 7.55 -7.61 5.85
C TRP A 203 8.53 -6.51 6.18
N VAL A 204 9.81 -6.85 6.22
CA VAL A 204 10.89 -5.88 6.43
C VAL A 204 11.91 -6.06 5.33
N VAL A 205 12.21 -4.96 4.65
CA VAL A 205 13.29 -4.87 3.68
C VAL A 205 14.47 -4.21 4.38
N THR A 206 15.61 -4.88 4.44
CA THR A 206 16.80 -4.38 5.15
C THR A 206 18.06 -4.50 4.31
N ASN A 207 19.03 -3.64 4.57
CA ASN A 207 20.39 -3.79 4.09
C ASN A 207 21.22 -4.58 5.12
N PRO A 208 21.58 -5.84 4.84
CA PRO A 208 22.33 -6.67 5.78
C PRO A 208 23.78 -6.21 5.97
N ASN A 209 24.30 -5.35 5.08
CA ASN A 209 25.68 -4.83 5.15
C ASN A 209 25.80 -3.57 6.03
N LYS A 210 24.67 -3.09 6.57
CA LYS A 210 24.59 -1.85 7.35
C LYS A 210 23.84 -2.11 8.64
N ALA A 211 24.59 -2.14 9.75
CA ALA A 211 24.04 -2.33 11.07
C ALA A 211 23.75 -0.99 11.75
N SER A 212 22.59 -0.90 12.38
CA SER A 212 22.25 0.19 13.30
C SER A 212 23.26 0.22 14.46
N PRO A 213 23.84 1.37 14.81
CA PRO A 213 24.78 1.46 15.93
C PRO A 213 24.09 1.27 17.30
N VAL A 214 22.76 1.39 17.35
CA VAL A 214 21.97 1.26 18.59
C VAL A 214 21.53 -0.17 18.83
N THR A 215 20.99 -0.82 17.80
CA THR A 215 20.41 -2.17 17.96
C THR A 215 21.33 -3.29 17.47
N GLY A 216 22.38 -2.97 16.71
CA GLY A 216 23.23 -3.94 16.00
C GLY A 216 22.51 -4.69 14.88
N LYS A 217 21.25 -4.35 14.57
CA LYS A 217 20.43 -5.02 13.55
C LYS A 217 20.55 -4.29 12.20
N PRO A 218 20.30 -4.99 11.08
CA PRO A 218 20.20 -4.37 9.76
C PRO A 218 19.22 -3.19 9.73
N VAL A 219 19.62 -2.11 9.06
CA VAL A 219 18.79 -0.92 8.79
C VAL A 219 17.82 -1.20 7.65
N GLY A 220 16.64 -0.57 7.65
CA GLY A 220 15.68 -0.74 6.57
C GLY A 220 14.30 -0.16 6.85
N TRP A 221 13.31 -0.57 6.06
CA TRP A 221 11.91 -0.19 6.23
C TRP A 221 11.03 -1.42 6.39
N LYS A 222 9.99 -1.25 7.21
CA LYS A 222 8.93 -2.23 7.46
C LYS A 222 7.67 -1.85 6.69
N LEU A 223 7.12 -2.79 5.94
CA LEU A 223 5.79 -2.69 5.34
C LEU A 223 4.72 -2.93 6.40
N ILE A 224 3.92 -1.89 6.66
CA ILE A 224 2.72 -1.94 7.50
C ILE A 224 1.51 -2.05 6.60
N LEU A 225 0.74 -3.09 6.82
CA LEU A 225 -0.37 -3.50 5.96
C LEU A 225 -1.60 -2.62 6.20
N GLY A 226 -2.32 -2.35 5.11
CA GLY A 226 -3.72 -1.93 5.18
C GLY A 226 -4.67 -3.11 4.93
N THR A 227 -5.82 -2.83 4.32
CA THR A 227 -6.81 -3.84 3.96
C THR A 227 -6.31 -4.74 2.82
N MET A 228 -6.41 -6.06 3.02
CA MET A 228 -5.90 -7.07 2.10
C MET A 228 -6.88 -8.26 2.06
N PRO A 229 -7.97 -8.16 1.28
CA PRO A 229 -8.90 -9.27 1.13
C PRO A 229 -8.28 -10.37 0.27
N PRO A 230 -8.65 -11.64 0.47
CA PRO A 230 -8.25 -12.69 -0.45
C PRO A 230 -8.90 -12.48 -1.83
N LEU A 231 -8.24 -12.89 -2.90
CA LEU A 231 -8.86 -12.97 -4.22
C LEU A 231 -9.93 -14.07 -4.22
N LEU A 232 -11.20 -13.69 -4.33
CA LEU A 232 -12.36 -14.59 -4.25
C LEU A 232 -12.61 -15.38 -5.55
N MET A 233 -12.04 -14.92 -6.67
CA MET A 233 -12.14 -15.62 -7.95
C MET A 233 -11.55 -17.03 -7.81
N LYS A 234 -12.33 -18.07 -8.10
CA LYS A 234 -11.88 -19.46 -7.99
C LYS A 234 -10.70 -19.76 -8.90
N LYS A 235 -9.87 -20.73 -8.50
CA LYS A 235 -8.67 -21.15 -9.24
C LYS A 235 -8.98 -21.75 -10.62
N ASP A 236 -10.14 -22.37 -10.77
CA ASP A 236 -10.62 -22.98 -12.03
C ASP A 236 -11.36 -21.99 -12.95
N SER A 237 -11.48 -20.72 -12.56
CA SER A 237 -12.05 -19.69 -13.42
C SER A 237 -11.19 -19.51 -14.68
N PRO A 238 -11.79 -19.45 -15.88
CA PRO A 238 -11.04 -19.17 -17.12
C PRO A 238 -10.40 -17.77 -17.12
N LEU A 239 -10.85 -16.86 -16.24
CA LEU A 239 -10.28 -15.53 -16.07
C LEU A 239 -9.14 -15.49 -15.04
N ARG A 240 -8.98 -16.54 -14.21
CA ARG A 240 -7.96 -16.60 -13.15
C ARG A 240 -6.54 -16.32 -13.65
N PRO A 241 -6.10 -16.83 -14.82
CA PRO A 241 -4.74 -16.57 -15.29
C PRO A 241 -4.40 -15.07 -15.45
N ARG A 242 -5.36 -14.21 -15.79
CA ARG A 242 -5.10 -12.75 -15.91
C ARG A 242 -4.86 -12.08 -14.55
N ALA A 243 -5.29 -12.72 -13.46
CA ALA A 243 -5.12 -12.29 -12.07
C ALA A 243 -4.04 -13.09 -11.32
N GLY A 244 -3.16 -13.81 -12.04
CA GLY A 244 -2.14 -14.65 -11.40
C GLY A 244 -1.18 -13.88 -10.47
N HIS A 245 -0.93 -12.61 -10.75
CA HIS A 245 -0.12 -11.76 -9.88
C HIS A 245 -0.76 -11.49 -8.51
N LEU A 246 -2.07 -11.76 -8.34
CA LEU A 246 -2.81 -11.62 -7.08
C LEU A 246 -2.90 -12.93 -6.29
N GLU A 247 -2.21 -14.00 -6.72
CA GLU A 247 -2.24 -15.28 -5.99
C GLU A 247 -1.48 -15.26 -4.66
N HIS A 248 -0.56 -14.30 -4.52
CA HIS A 248 0.14 -14.01 -3.28
C HIS A 248 -0.02 -12.56 -2.89
N ASP A 249 -0.06 -12.28 -1.60
CA ASP A 249 -0.23 -10.93 -1.08
C ASP A 249 1.04 -10.07 -1.25
N VAL A 250 2.21 -10.72 -1.18
CA VAL A 250 3.51 -10.13 -1.46
C VAL A 250 4.31 -11.08 -2.34
N TRP A 251 4.95 -10.51 -3.36
CA TRP A 251 5.99 -11.17 -4.13
C TRP A 251 7.31 -10.43 -3.94
N VAL A 252 8.41 -11.16 -4.03
CA VAL A 252 9.75 -10.57 -4.04
C VAL A 252 10.50 -11.16 -5.22
N THR A 253 11.05 -10.30 -6.06
CA THR A 253 11.86 -10.70 -7.22
C THR A 253 13.22 -10.01 -7.14
N PRO A 254 14.28 -10.58 -7.75
CA PRO A 254 15.44 -9.76 -8.08
C PRO A 254 15.01 -8.65 -9.02
N TYR A 255 15.71 -7.52 -8.97
CA TYR A 255 15.55 -6.47 -9.97
C TYR A 255 15.96 -6.97 -11.36
N ARG A 256 15.18 -6.61 -12.37
CA ARG A 256 15.49 -6.80 -13.79
C ARG A 256 14.93 -5.61 -14.57
N ASP A 257 15.72 -5.08 -15.49
CA ASP A 257 15.27 -4.03 -16.39
C ASP A 257 14.04 -4.48 -17.20
N GLY A 258 13.01 -3.64 -17.24
CA GLY A 258 11.77 -3.91 -17.98
C GLY A 258 10.68 -4.66 -17.18
N ASP A 259 11.01 -5.23 -16.02
CA ASP A 259 10.01 -5.85 -15.12
C ASP A 259 9.21 -4.77 -14.39
N LEU A 260 8.18 -4.26 -15.08
CA LEU A 260 7.33 -3.15 -14.61
C LEU A 260 5.89 -3.58 -14.32
N TYR A 261 5.34 -4.53 -15.09
CA TYR A 261 3.92 -4.86 -15.09
C TYR A 261 3.67 -6.24 -14.49
N PRO A 262 3.15 -6.35 -13.26
CA PRO A 262 3.07 -7.61 -12.53
C PRO A 262 2.10 -8.62 -13.18
N GLY A 263 1.11 -8.16 -13.95
CA GLY A 263 0.22 -9.00 -14.75
C GLY A 263 0.71 -9.26 -16.18
N GLY A 264 1.87 -8.72 -16.57
CA GLY A 264 2.34 -8.62 -17.95
C GLY A 264 1.80 -7.37 -18.66
N PHE A 265 2.50 -6.91 -19.70
CA PHE A 265 2.16 -5.67 -20.42
C PHE A 265 0.73 -5.67 -20.97
N TYR A 266 0.28 -6.80 -21.53
CA TYR A 266 -1.07 -7.01 -22.07
C TYR A 266 -1.99 -7.84 -21.16
N LEU A 267 -1.67 -7.93 -19.86
CA LEU A 267 -2.39 -8.80 -18.90
C LEU A 267 -2.52 -10.25 -19.39
N ASN A 268 -1.50 -10.72 -20.12
CA ASN A 268 -1.42 -12.04 -20.76
C ASN A 268 -0.64 -13.05 -19.91
N ASN A 269 -0.59 -12.83 -18.58
CA ASN A 269 0.09 -13.69 -17.61
C ASN A 269 1.61 -13.85 -17.87
N SER A 270 2.24 -12.82 -18.45
CA SER A 270 3.70 -12.74 -18.66
C SER A 270 4.44 -11.95 -17.57
N GLY A 271 3.79 -11.74 -16.42
CA GLY A 271 4.34 -10.99 -15.29
C GLY A 271 4.81 -11.91 -14.15
N LEU A 272 4.53 -11.54 -12.90
CA LEU A 272 5.03 -12.20 -11.69
C LEU A 272 4.91 -13.74 -11.67
N PRO A 273 3.77 -14.34 -12.05
CA PRO A 273 3.67 -15.80 -12.10
C PRO A 273 4.70 -16.45 -13.03
N GLU A 274 4.97 -15.85 -14.19
CA GLU A 274 5.94 -16.34 -15.16
C GLU A 274 7.37 -16.01 -14.74
N TRP A 275 7.63 -14.78 -14.27
CA TRP A 275 8.96 -14.34 -13.84
C TRP A 275 9.50 -15.20 -12.68
N VAL A 276 8.65 -15.50 -11.70
CA VAL A 276 9.02 -16.35 -10.56
C VAL A 276 8.87 -17.84 -10.89
N GLY A 277 7.93 -18.21 -11.75
CA GLY A 277 7.71 -19.60 -12.16
C GLY A 277 8.84 -20.17 -13.02
N SER A 278 9.43 -19.35 -13.89
CA SER A 278 10.55 -19.72 -14.76
C SER A 278 11.88 -19.83 -14.03
N ASP A 279 12.08 -19.06 -12.96
CA ASP A 279 13.28 -19.08 -12.14
C ASP A 279 12.97 -18.93 -10.63
N PRO A 280 12.35 -19.95 -10.01
CA PRO A 280 11.99 -19.88 -8.59
C PRO A 280 13.21 -19.87 -7.67
N GLY A 281 14.39 -20.26 -8.18
CA GLY A 281 15.65 -20.27 -7.45
C GLY A 281 16.42 -18.95 -7.50
N ALA A 282 15.95 -17.96 -8.26
CA ALA A 282 16.59 -16.65 -8.37
C ALA A 282 16.81 -16.04 -6.98
N SER A 283 18.04 -15.63 -6.67
CA SER A 283 18.36 -15.06 -5.35
C SER A 283 17.70 -13.71 -5.14
N ILE A 284 17.20 -13.49 -3.93
CA ILE A 284 16.66 -12.22 -3.41
C ILE A 284 17.26 -11.88 -2.04
N GLU A 285 18.41 -12.48 -1.72
CA GLU A 285 19.17 -12.22 -0.49
C GLU A 285 20.38 -11.35 -0.82
N ASN A 286 20.49 -10.20 -0.15
CA ASN A 286 21.61 -9.27 -0.26
C ASN A 286 21.92 -8.84 -1.71
N THR A 287 20.87 -8.50 -2.45
CA THR A 287 20.91 -8.11 -3.86
C THR A 287 19.89 -7.02 -4.12
N ASP A 288 19.88 -6.47 -5.33
CA ASP A 288 18.83 -5.57 -5.79
C ASP A 288 17.50 -6.34 -5.91
N VAL A 289 16.48 -5.87 -5.18
CA VAL A 289 15.20 -6.56 -5.00
C VAL A 289 14.02 -5.61 -5.21
N VAL A 290 12.95 -6.18 -5.77
CA VAL A 290 11.67 -5.50 -5.95
C VAL A 290 10.60 -6.21 -5.14
N LEU A 291 9.93 -5.47 -4.25
CA LEU A 291 8.77 -5.92 -3.51
C LEU A 291 7.50 -5.59 -4.31
N TRP A 292 6.62 -6.57 -4.50
CA TRP A 292 5.34 -6.39 -5.18
C TRP A 292 4.22 -6.67 -4.18
N HIS A 293 3.60 -5.61 -3.68
CA HIS A 293 2.61 -5.68 -2.63
C HIS A 293 1.19 -5.55 -3.21
N ASN A 294 0.40 -6.61 -3.07
CA ASN A 294 -1.01 -6.64 -3.43
C ASN A 294 -1.88 -6.22 -2.25
N PHE A 295 -2.77 -5.27 -2.46
CA PHE A 295 -3.72 -4.79 -1.45
C PHE A 295 -5.02 -4.34 -2.14
N GLY A 296 -6.07 -4.12 -1.36
CA GLY A 296 -7.37 -3.84 -1.94
C GLY A 296 -8.54 -3.93 -0.98
N ILE A 297 -9.74 -4.01 -1.55
CA ILE A 297 -11.00 -4.18 -0.81
C ILE A 297 -11.97 -5.11 -1.56
N SER A 298 -12.82 -5.78 -0.79
CA SER A 298 -14.03 -6.41 -1.29
C SER A 298 -15.19 -5.46 -1.05
N HIS A 299 -15.75 -4.90 -2.10
CA HIS A 299 -16.79 -3.89 -2.01
C HIS A 299 -18.18 -4.55 -2.03
N ILE A 300 -18.82 -4.53 -0.86
CA ILE A 300 -20.21 -4.96 -0.67
C ILE A 300 -21.08 -3.71 -0.68
N THR A 301 -21.60 -3.37 -1.85
CA THR A 301 -22.32 -2.11 -2.08
C THR A 301 -23.57 -1.99 -1.22
N SER A 302 -23.85 -0.78 -0.73
CA SER A 302 -25.06 -0.40 -0.01
C SER A 302 -25.77 0.78 -0.70
N PRO A 303 -27.02 1.13 -0.33
CA PRO A 303 -27.70 2.31 -0.84
C PRO A 303 -26.93 3.62 -0.63
N GLU A 304 -26.15 3.74 0.44
CA GLU A 304 -25.29 4.90 0.72
C GLU A 304 -24.15 5.09 -0.30
N ASN A 305 -23.89 4.09 -1.16
CA ASN A 305 -22.94 4.22 -2.27
C ASN A 305 -23.59 4.77 -3.57
N TYR A 306 -24.88 5.13 -3.56
CA TYR A 306 -25.63 5.59 -4.74
C TYR A 306 -26.40 6.90 -4.43
N PRO A 307 -26.51 7.86 -5.37
CA PRO A 307 -26.06 7.84 -6.77
C PRO A 307 -24.56 8.09 -6.97
N ILE A 308 -23.88 8.58 -5.94
CA ILE A 308 -22.43 8.81 -5.90
C ILE A 308 -21.93 8.24 -4.58
N MET A 309 -20.81 7.54 -4.62
CA MET A 309 -20.26 6.83 -3.48
C MET A 309 -19.50 7.75 -2.52
N ASN A 310 -19.66 7.52 -1.22
CA ASN A 310 -18.77 8.05 -0.19
C ASN A 310 -17.37 7.44 -0.29
N VAL A 311 -16.34 8.22 0.03
CA VAL A 311 -14.94 7.79 -0.10
C VAL A 311 -14.65 6.52 0.69
N GLU A 312 -14.08 5.51 0.03
CA GLU A 312 -13.40 4.38 0.69
C GLU A 312 -11.89 4.50 0.50
N THR A 313 -11.09 4.05 1.47
CA THR A 313 -9.63 4.19 1.40
C THR A 313 -8.91 2.86 1.57
N VAL A 314 -7.87 2.66 0.77
CA VAL A 314 -6.94 1.53 0.86
C VAL A 314 -5.51 2.02 0.73
N GLY A 315 -4.54 1.24 1.19
CA GLY A 315 -3.16 1.65 1.14
C GLY A 315 -2.27 0.87 2.10
N PHE A 316 -1.07 1.39 2.32
CA PHE A 316 -0.07 0.80 3.19
C PHE A 316 0.90 1.88 3.69
N TRP A 317 1.74 1.52 4.66
CA TRP A 317 2.87 2.34 5.07
C TRP A 317 4.18 1.61 4.90
N LEU A 318 5.23 2.35 4.61
CA LEU A 318 6.62 1.95 4.82
C LEU A 318 7.14 2.78 5.98
N LYS A 319 7.59 2.12 7.05
CA LYS A 319 8.13 2.80 8.24
C LYS A 319 9.60 2.45 8.47
N PRO A 320 10.45 3.42 8.85
CA PRO A 320 11.83 3.14 9.20
C PRO A 320 11.93 2.06 10.28
N TYR A 321 12.91 1.17 10.16
CA TYR A 321 13.13 0.04 11.05
C TYR A 321 14.63 -0.12 11.32
N ASN A 322 15.05 0.24 12.54
CA ASN A 322 16.45 0.37 12.97
C ASN A 322 17.29 1.38 12.17
N PHE A 323 16.70 2.11 11.24
CA PHE A 323 17.43 2.98 10.31
C PHE A 323 18.05 4.20 10.99
N PHE A 324 17.28 4.87 11.85
CA PHE A 324 17.73 6.00 12.65
C PHE A 324 18.18 5.54 14.04
N ASN A 325 19.05 6.33 14.67
CA ASN A 325 19.57 6.05 16.02
C ASN A 325 18.55 6.38 17.12
N GLU A 326 17.61 7.27 16.82
CA GLU A 326 16.53 7.69 17.71
C GLU A 326 15.35 8.16 16.86
N ASN A 327 14.34 8.76 17.49
CA ASN A 327 13.23 9.37 16.75
C ASN A 327 13.78 10.49 15.83
N PRO A 328 13.73 10.35 14.49
CA PRO A 328 14.29 11.34 13.58
C PRO A 328 13.52 12.66 13.56
N ALA A 329 12.35 12.72 14.22
CA ALA A 329 11.53 13.91 14.32
C ALA A 329 11.70 14.67 15.64
N ILE A 330 12.69 14.33 16.47
CA ILE A 330 12.87 14.93 17.80
C ILE A 330 13.31 16.41 17.76
N ASP A 331 13.94 16.83 16.67
CA ASP A 331 14.42 18.19 16.43
C ASP A 331 13.38 19.12 15.78
N VAL A 332 12.20 18.58 15.43
CA VAL A 332 11.08 19.38 14.92
C VAL A 332 10.58 20.30 16.04
N PRO A 333 10.48 21.61 15.80
CA PRO A 333 10.14 22.57 16.85
C PRO A 333 8.73 22.33 17.40
N PRO A 334 8.52 22.48 18.72
CA PRO A 334 7.21 22.34 19.33
C PRO A 334 6.27 23.47 18.93
N THR A 335 4.98 23.13 18.89
CA THR A 335 3.89 24.01 18.44
C THR A 335 3.72 25.24 19.33
N VAL A 336 4.04 25.10 20.61
CA VAL A 336 4.02 26.17 21.61
C VAL A 336 5.21 25.96 22.54
N THR A 337 6.10 26.94 22.61
CA THR A 337 7.07 27.06 23.72
C THR A 337 6.33 27.70 24.89
N SER A 338 5.86 26.92 25.87
CA SER A 338 5.29 27.43 27.12
C SER A 338 6.31 27.42 28.25
#